data_AF-A0A8B4ICV2-F1
#
_entry.id   AF-A0A8B4ICV2-F1
#
_cell.length_a   1.000
_cell.length_b   1.000
_cell.length_c   1.000
_cell.angle_alpha   90.00
_cell.angle_beta   90.00
_cell.angle_gamma   90.00
#
_symmetry.space_group_name_H-M   'P 1'
#
loop_
_entity.id
_entity.type
_entity.pdbx_description
1 polymer ?
#
loop_
_entity_poly.entity_id
_entity_poly.type
_entity_poly.pdbx_seq_one_letter_code
_entity_poly.pdbx_strand_id
1 'polypeptide(L)'
;MSPWSADDHAIVNQALHDVDATHLSTRAWRSLSGGERQRVHIARALAQRPQILLLDEPTNHLDIQHQLAILKGVQALPVTTLIALHDLNQALTCDRLAVLDRGQLVALGKPLEVLTPQRLQDTFGVQAHYLTDPFDGAQILRLRSH
;
A
#
# COMPACT_ATOMS: atom_id res chain seq x y z
N MET A 1 -17.08 -22.33 -18.90
CA MET A 1 -15.83 -22.12 -18.15
C MET A 1 -14.73 -22.80 -18.92
N SER A 2 -13.71 -22.09 -19.38
CA SER A 2 -12.54 -22.75 -19.98
C SER A 2 -11.85 -23.61 -18.92
N PRO A 3 -11.34 -24.79 -19.29
CA PRO A 3 -10.53 -25.60 -18.40
C PRO A 3 -9.24 -24.85 -18.05
N TRP A 4 -8.75 -25.09 -16.84
CA TRP A 4 -7.49 -24.55 -16.36
C TRP A 4 -6.34 -24.90 -17.31
N SER A 5 -5.56 -23.89 -17.71
CA SER A 5 -4.53 -24.00 -18.73
C SER A 5 -3.10 -23.84 -18.16
N ALA A 6 -2.10 -24.16 -18.98
CA ALA A 6 -0.71 -23.87 -18.64
C ALA A 6 -0.45 -22.36 -18.49
N ASP A 7 -1.20 -21.53 -19.23
CA ASP A 7 -1.13 -20.08 -19.14
C ASP A 7 -1.65 -19.58 -17.78
N ASP A 8 -2.73 -20.18 -17.26
CA ASP A 8 -3.26 -19.85 -15.92
C ASP A 8 -2.22 -20.17 -14.83
N HIS A 9 -1.51 -21.29 -14.95
CA HIS A 9 -0.41 -21.63 -14.05
C HIS A 9 0.73 -20.62 -14.13
N ALA A 10 1.14 -20.21 -15.34
CA ALA A 10 2.21 -19.23 -15.52
C ALA A 10 1.84 -17.88 -14.90
N ILE A 11 0.60 -17.43 -15.09
CA ILE A 11 0.09 -16.18 -14.51
C ILE A 11 0.10 -16.23 -12.98
N VAL A 12 -0.37 -17.33 -12.38
CA VAL A 12 -0.36 -17.49 -10.91
C VAL A 12 1.07 -17.52 -10.36
N ASN A 13 1.98 -18.23 -11.02
CA ASN A 13 3.37 -18.29 -10.59
C ASN A 13 4.06 -16.93 -10.67
N GLN A 14 3.82 -16.16 -11.73
CA GLN A 14 4.32 -14.79 -11.84
C GLN A 14 3.76 -13.89 -10.74
N ALA A 15 2.44 -13.95 -10.50
CA ALA A 15 1.81 -13.15 -9.46
C ALA A 15 2.31 -13.49 -8.05
N LEU A 16 2.62 -14.76 -7.77
CA LEU A 16 3.25 -15.17 -6.52
C LEU A 16 4.70 -14.67 -6.41
N HIS A 17 5.43 -14.64 -7.52
CA HIS A 17 6.79 -14.10 -7.57
C HIS A 17 6.80 -12.58 -7.31
N ASP A 18 5.90 -11.83 -7.94
CA ASP A 18 5.82 -10.36 -7.84
C ASP A 18 5.58 -9.86 -6.40
N VAL A 19 5.02 -10.70 -5.53
CA VAL A 19 4.74 -10.37 -4.13
C VAL A 19 5.63 -11.13 -3.13
N ASP A 20 6.66 -11.83 -3.60
CA ASP A 20 7.53 -12.69 -2.77
C ASP A 20 6.74 -13.76 -1.97
N ALA A 21 5.86 -14.49 -2.65
CA ALA A 21 5.02 -15.55 -2.08
C ALA A 21 5.22 -16.93 -2.75
N THR A 22 6.21 -17.09 -3.63
CA THR A 22 6.49 -18.37 -4.31
C THR A 22 6.71 -19.52 -3.32
N HIS A 23 7.38 -19.24 -2.20
CA HIS A 23 7.64 -20.20 -1.12
C HIS A 23 6.39 -20.65 -0.35
N LEU A 24 5.24 -19.98 -0.58
CA LEU A 24 3.95 -20.30 0.05
C LEU A 24 3.06 -21.17 -0.83
N SER A 25 3.43 -21.40 -2.10
CA SER A 25 2.60 -22.05 -3.12
C SER A 25 2.06 -23.43 -2.73
N THR A 26 2.78 -24.18 -1.91
CA THR A 26 2.41 -25.53 -1.45
C THR A 26 1.86 -25.57 -0.02
N ARG A 27 1.84 -24.43 0.68
CA ARG A 27 1.39 -24.36 2.07
C ARG A 27 -0.14 -24.25 2.14
N ALA A 28 -0.73 -24.90 3.14
CA ALA A 28 -2.15 -24.76 3.41
C ALA A 28 -2.48 -23.32 3.82
N TRP A 29 -3.47 -22.70 3.16
CA TRP A 29 -3.90 -21.32 3.40
C TRP A 29 -4.08 -20.99 4.89
N ARG A 30 -4.71 -21.89 5.64
CA ARG A 30 -4.99 -21.70 7.08
C ARG A 30 -3.72 -21.63 7.94
N SER A 31 -2.60 -22.19 7.47
CA SER A 31 -1.32 -22.17 8.17
C SER A 31 -0.49 -20.91 7.94
N LEU A 32 -0.94 -20.03 7.04
CA LEU A 32 -0.25 -18.80 6.71
C LEU A 32 -0.45 -17.75 7.81
N SER A 33 0.60 -16.96 8.08
CA SER A 33 0.54 -15.76 8.92
C SER A 33 -0.33 -14.67 8.29
N GLY A 34 -0.67 -13.61 9.04
CA GLY A 34 -1.43 -12.48 8.50
C GLY A 34 -0.76 -11.85 7.27
N GLY A 35 0.54 -11.57 7.35
CA GLY A 35 1.30 -10.96 6.24
C GLY A 35 1.44 -11.89 5.03
N GLU A 36 1.62 -13.19 5.27
CA GLU A 36 1.64 -14.19 4.20
C GLU A 36 0.28 -14.28 3.48
N ARG A 37 -0.83 -14.30 4.23
CA ARG A 37 -2.18 -14.26 3.64
C ARG A 37 -2.39 -13.00 2.81
N GLN A 38 -1.91 -11.85 3.30
CA GLN A 38 -2.02 -10.59 2.58
C GLN A 38 -1.26 -10.62 1.25
N ARG A 39 0.00 -11.11 1.24
CA ARG A 39 0.76 -11.30 -0.01
C ARG A 39 0.00 -12.17 -1.00
N VAL A 40 -0.52 -13.32 -0.55
CA VAL A 40 -1.25 -14.22 -1.45
C VAL A 40 -2.58 -13.60 -1.93
N HIS A 41 -3.24 -12.76 -1.13
CA HIS A 41 -4.40 -11.98 -1.59
C HIS A 41 -4.03 -10.98 -2.70
N ILE A 42 -2.91 -10.28 -2.56
CA ILE A 42 -2.39 -9.37 -3.59
C ILE A 42 -2.01 -10.17 -4.85
N ALA A 43 -1.29 -11.29 -4.72
CA ALA A 43 -1.00 -12.19 -5.84
C ALA A 43 -2.26 -12.64 -6.56
N ARG A 44 -3.31 -13.02 -5.82
CA ARG A 44 -4.60 -13.40 -6.41
C ARG A 44 -5.23 -12.26 -7.22
N ALA A 45 -5.10 -11.02 -6.77
CA ALA A 45 -5.57 -9.86 -7.52
C ALA A 45 -4.72 -9.63 -8.79
N LEU A 46 -3.39 -9.72 -8.68
CA LEU A 46 -2.45 -9.61 -9.80
C LEU A 46 -2.62 -10.71 -10.85
N ALA A 47 -2.98 -11.92 -10.44
CA ALA A 47 -3.25 -13.03 -11.34
C ALA A 47 -4.44 -12.75 -12.29
N GLN A 48 -5.28 -11.76 -11.99
CA GLN A 48 -6.32 -11.31 -12.91
C GLN A 48 -5.78 -10.39 -14.02
N ARG A 49 -4.48 -10.07 -14.01
CA ARG A 49 -3.81 -9.10 -14.88
C ARG A 49 -4.53 -7.76 -14.93
N PRO A 50 -4.77 -7.12 -13.76
CA PRO A 50 -5.48 -5.86 -13.70
C PRO A 50 -4.65 -4.74 -14.33
N GLN A 51 -5.34 -3.75 -14.92
CA GLN A 51 -4.69 -2.48 -15.30
C GLN A 51 -4.50 -1.57 -14.09
N ILE A 52 -5.41 -1.69 -13.09
CA ILE A 52 -5.40 -0.92 -11.85
C ILE A 52 -5.63 -1.87 -10.68
N LEU A 53 -4.75 -1.83 -9.69
CA LEU A 53 -4.89 -2.56 -8.43
C LEU A 53 -5.47 -1.62 -7.37
N LEU A 54 -6.58 -2.01 -6.75
CA LEU A 54 -7.19 -1.28 -5.64
C LEU A 54 -6.88 -2.01 -4.33
N LEU A 55 -6.29 -1.31 -3.37
CA LEU A 55 -5.95 -1.85 -2.05
C LEU A 55 -6.60 -0.99 -0.96
N ASP A 56 -7.52 -1.59 -0.23
CA ASP A 56 -8.17 -0.95 0.92
C ASP A 56 -7.46 -1.40 2.20
N GLU A 57 -6.80 -0.45 2.89
CA GLU A 57 -6.03 -0.67 4.10
C GLU A 57 -5.20 -1.98 4.14
N PRO A 58 -4.30 -2.23 3.16
CA PRO A 58 -3.65 -3.54 3.01
C PRO A 58 -2.67 -3.89 4.14
N THR A 59 -2.41 -2.94 5.05
CA THR A 59 -1.51 -3.06 6.20
C THR A 59 -2.25 -3.31 7.52
N ASN A 60 -3.58 -3.29 7.53
CA ASN A 60 -4.34 -3.43 8.76
C ASN A 60 -4.15 -4.82 9.41
N HIS A 61 -4.11 -4.88 10.74
CA HIS A 61 -3.86 -6.10 11.53
C HIS A 61 -2.50 -6.80 11.31
N LEU A 62 -1.53 -6.12 10.68
CA LEU A 62 -0.15 -6.59 10.52
C LEU A 62 0.79 -5.90 11.51
N ASP A 63 1.88 -6.58 11.89
CA ASP A 63 2.97 -5.92 12.61
C ASP A 63 3.76 -4.96 11.68
N ILE A 64 4.51 -4.04 12.28
CA ILE A 64 5.23 -2.97 11.57
C ILE A 64 6.17 -3.53 10.48
N GLN A 65 6.85 -4.64 10.75
CA GLN A 65 7.78 -5.24 9.78
C GLN A 65 7.02 -5.72 8.54
N HIS A 66 5.91 -6.43 8.73
CA HIS A 66 5.09 -6.92 7.64
C HIS A 66 4.40 -5.78 6.88
N GLN A 67 3.95 -4.73 7.57
CA GLN A 67 3.37 -3.54 6.93
C GLN A 67 4.35 -2.89 5.96
N LEU A 68 5.58 -2.61 6.41
CA LEU A 68 6.62 -2.01 5.58
C LEU A 68 7.00 -2.89 4.40
N ALA A 69 7.09 -4.21 4.60
CA ALA A 69 7.39 -5.15 3.53
C ALA A 69 6.29 -5.18 2.46
N ILE A 70 5.01 -5.19 2.87
CA ILE A 70 3.88 -5.14 1.93
C ILE A 70 3.88 -3.84 1.13
N LEU A 71 4.04 -2.68 1.78
CA LEU A 71 4.03 -1.39 1.08
C LEU A 71 5.18 -1.25 0.09
N LYS A 72 6.39 -1.68 0.48
CA LYS A 72 7.55 -1.70 -0.42
C LYS A 72 7.31 -2.64 -1.60
N GLY A 73 6.74 -3.82 -1.36
CA GLY A 73 6.36 -4.76 -2.41
C GLY A 73 5.36 -4.15 -3.39
N VAL A 74 4.30 -3.52 -2.86
CA VAL A 74 3.26 -2.85 -3.66
C VAL A 74 3.83 -1.73 -4.53
N GLN A 75 4.76 -0.92 -4.00
CA GLN A 75 5.42 0.15 -4.76
C GLN A 75 6.28 -0.39 -5.92
N ALA A 76 6.80 -1.61 -5.80
CA ALA A 76 7.61 -2.25 -6.84
C ALA A 76 6.77 -2.94 -7.93
N LEU A 77 5.45 -3.04 -7.76
CA LEU A 77 4.59 -3.73 -8.73
C LEU A 77 4.50 -2.95 -10.04
N PRO A 78 4.57 -3.62 -11.20
CA PRO A 78 4.47 -2.98 -12.51
C PRO A 78 3.00 -2.67 -12.90
N VAL A 79 2.20 -2.19 -11.95
CA VAL A 79 0.77 -1.88 -12.16
C VAL A 79 0.39 -0.60 -11.41
N THR A 80 -0.49 0.20 -12.00
CA THR A 80 -1.05 1.35 -11.31
C THR A 80 -1.81 0.89 -10.08
N THR A 81 -1.37 1.34 -8.90
CA THR A 81 -2.01 0.96 -7.62
C THR A 81 -2.64 2.18 -6.97
N LEU A 82 -3.93 2.06 -6.62
CA LEU A 82 -4.61 3.00 -5.73
C LEU A 82 -4.74 2.34 -4.36
N ILE A 83 -4.16 2.97 -3.35
CA ILE A 83 -4.11 2.44 -1.98
C ILE A 83 -4.75 3.44 -1.02
N ALA A 84 -5.63 2.94 -0.14
CA ALA A 84 -6.15 3.69 1.00
C ALA A 84 -5.22 3.46 2.20
N LEU A 85 -4.70 4.56 2.76
CA LEU A 85 -3.77 4.55 3.89
C LEU A 85 -4.28 5.50 4.98
N HIS A 86 -4.20 5.06 6.24
CA HIS A 86 -4.53 5.90 7.41
C HIS A 86 -3.29 6.56 8.03
N ASP A 87 -2.10 6.04 7.74
CA ASP A 87 -0.85 6.59 8.23
C ASP A 87 -0.30 7.61 7.21
N LEU A 88 -0.25 8.87 7.63
CA LEU A 88 0.23 9.96 6.78
C LEU A 88 1.72 9.83 6.42
N ASN A 89 2.55 9.20 7.26
CA ASN A 89 3.95 8.94 6.94
C ASN A 89 4.08 7.83 5.88
N GLN A 90 3.22 6.81 5.93
CA GLN A 90 3.16 5.82 4.86
C GLN A 90 2.72 6.47 3.55
N ALA A 91 1.74 7.38 3.61
CA ALA A 91 1.26 8.13 2.45
C ALA A 91 2.36 9.01 1.80
N LEU A 92 3.35 9.49 2.55
CA LEU A 92 4.47 10.25 1.99
C LEU A 92 5.32 9.46 0.98
N THR A 93 5.25 8.13 1.01
CA THR A 93 5.98 7.26 0.09
C THR A 93 5.27 7.04 -1.25
N CYS A 94 4.04 7.54 -1.41
CA CYS A 94 3.29 7.44 -2.66
C CYS A 94 3.74 8.47 -3.69
N ASP A 95 3.62 8.14 -4.98
CA ASP A 95 3.91 9.10 -6.06
C ASP A 95 2.99 10.32 -6.03
N ARG A 96 1.71 10.08 -5.68
CA ARG A 96 0.65 11.08 -5.61
C ARG A 96 -0.30 10.74 -4.47
N LEU A 97 -0.88 11.76 -3.87
CA LEU A 97 -1.89 11.65 -2.82
C LEU A 97 -3.18 12.36 -3.18
N ALA A 98 -4.28 11.72 -2.84
CA ALA A 98 -5.63 12.27 -2.87
C ALA A 98 -6.11 12.41 -1.42
N VAL A 99 -6.54 13.60 -1.02
CA VAL A 99 -7.17 13.82 0.30
C VAL A 99 -8.67 13.96 0.08
N LEU A 100 -9.44 13.13 0.76
CA LEU A 100 -10.89 13.23 0.82
C LEU A 100 -11.32 13.80 2.16
N ASP A 101 -12.21 14.79 2.12
CA ASP A 101 -12.91 15.32 3.29
C ASP A 101 -14.41 15.34 3.02
N ARG A 102 -15.20 14.76 3.93
CA ARG A 102 -16.68 14.67 3.81
C ARG A 102 -17.18 14.19 2.44
N GLY A 103 -16.48 13.22 1.85
CA GLY A 103 -16.82 12.65 0.54
C GLY A 103 -16.41 13.49 -0.66
N GLN A 104 -15.67 14.58 -0.47
CA GLN A 104 -15.15 15.42 -1.56
C GLN A 104 -13.63 15.34 -1.64
N LEU A 105 -13.10 15.31 -2.86
CA LEU A 105 -11.66 15.39 -3.11
C LEU A 105 -11.20 16.84 -2.91
N VAL A 106 -10.48 17.11 -1.81
CA VAL A 106 -10.02 18.46 -1.46
C VAL A 106 -8.60 18.76 -1.94
N ALA A 107 -7.81 17.74 -2.24
CA ALA A 107 -6.47 17.89 -2.81
C ALA A 107 -6.04 16.64 -3.60
N LEU A 108 -5.28 16.85 -4.67
CA LEU A 108 -4.64 15.80 -5.45
C LEU A 108 -3.30 16.31 -6.01
N GLY A 109 -2.19 15.64 -5.72
CA GLY A 109 -0.86 16.14 -6.09
C GLY A 109 0.27 15.31 -5.49
N LYS A 110 1.49 15.86 -5.49
CA LYS A 110 2.63 15.20 -4.81
C LYS A 110 2.42 15.25 -3.29
N PRO A 111 2.97 14.29 -2.52
CA PRO A 111 2.74 14.23 -1.08
C PRO A 111 3.03 15.52 -0.32
N LEU A 112 4.14 16.21 -0.61
CA LEU A 112 4.53 17.45 0.07
C LEU A 112 3.65 18.67 -0.32
N GLU A 113 3.05 18.64 -1.50
CA GLU A 113 2.08 19.68 -1.95
C GLU A 113 0.69 19.43 -1.33
N VAL A 114 0.39 18.15 -1.05
CA VAL A 114 -0.91 17.68 -0.54
C VAL A 114 -0.97 17.60 0.98
N LEU A 115 0.13 17.33 1.69
CA LEU A 115 0.12 17.21 3.16
C LEU A 115 0.71 18.45 3.86
N THR A 116 0.32 19.65 3.40
CA THR A 116 0.74 20.90 4.05
C THR A 116 0.21 21.00 5.50
N PRO A 117 0.95 21.63 6.43
CA PRO A 117 0.50 21.81 7.81
C PRO A 117 -0.90 22.42 7.95
N GLN A 118 -1.21 23.44 7.14
CA GLN A 118 -2.53 24.09 7.13
C GLN A 118 -3.64 23.09 6.77
N ARG A 119 -3.48 22.34 5.68
CA ARG A 119 -4.47 21.33 5.26
C ARG A 119 -4.63 20.22 6.29
N LEU A 120 -3.55 19.81 6.96
CA LEU A 120 -3.61 18.81 8.02
C LEU A 120 -4.40 19.30 9.23
N GLN A 121 -4.28 20.57 9.57
CA GLN A 121 -5.11 21.20 10.59
C GLN A 121 -6.58 21.28 10.16
N ASP A 122 -6.84 21.72 8.92
CA ASP A 122 -8.21 21.95 8.44
C ASP A 122 -8.98 20.64 8.19
N THR A 123 -8.30 19.59 7.71
CA THR A 123 -8.93 18.31 7.33
C THR A 123 -8.90 17.27 8.45
N PHE A 124 -7.77 17.16 9.16
CA PHE A 124 -7.57 16.11 10.17
C PHE A 124 -7.57 16.65 11.61
N GLY A 125 -7.62 17.98 11.81
CA GLY A 125 -7.63 18.59 13.14
C GLY A 125 -6.30 18.47 13.89
N VAL A 126 -5.19 18.19 13.20
CA VAL A 126 -3.88 17.94 13.81
C VAL A 126 -2.86 18.99 13.40
N GLN A 127 -1.99 19.39 14.33
CA GLN A 127 -0.82 20.18 14.00
C GLN A 127 0.29 19.26 13.51
N ALA A 128 0.97 19.65 12.44
CA ALA A 128 2.00 18.82 11.82
C ALA A 128 3.24 19.64 11.46
N HIS A 129 4.41 19.03 11.64
CA HIS A 129 5.70 19.60 11.25
C HIS A 129 6.49 18.56 10.48
N TYR A 130 7.09 18.98 9.37
CA TYR A 130 8.05 18.15 8.66
C TYR A 130 9.40 18.16 9.37
N LEU A 131 9.95 16.97 9.54
CA LEU A 131 11.30 16.72 9.98
C LEU A 131 12.05 16.05 8.84
N THR A 132 13.34 16.35 8.72
CA THR A 132 14.23 15.63 7.82
C THR A 132 14.96 14.57 8.63
N ASP A 133 14.85 13.31 8.23
CA ASP A 133 15.62 12.22 8.83
C ASP A 133 17.12 12.48 8.59
N PRO A 134 17.96 12.52 9.65
CA PRO A 134 19.38 12.82 9.51
C PRO A 134 20.18 11.68 8.85
N PHE A 135 19.64 10.46 8.77
CA PHE A 135 20.31 9.30 8.20
C PHE A 135 20.20 9.24 6.68
N ASP A 136 18.99 9.45 6.13
CA ASP A 136 18.71 9.28 4.70
C ASP A 136 18.08 10.52 4.02
N GLY A 137 17.77 11.58 4.78
CA GLY A 137 17.15 12.79 4.27
C GLY A 137 15.64 12.68 4.02
N ALA A 138 15.01 11.56 4.39
CA ALA A 138 13.58 11.37 4.20
C ALA A 138 12.75 12.41 4.98
N GLN A 139 11.64 12.85 4.40
CA GLN A 139 10.70 13.73 5.09
C GLN A 139 9.78 12.90 5.98
N ILE A 140 9.71 13.25 7.27
CA ILE A 140 8.85 12.63 8.27
C ILE A 140 7.87 13.66 8.81
N LEU A 141 6.60 13.31 8.86
CA LEU A 141 5.54 14.12 9.43
C LEU A 141 5.39 13.84 10.93
N ARG A 142 5.76 14.81 11.75
CA ARG A 142 5.51 14.78 13.20
C ARG A 142 4.17 15.42 13.50
N LEU A 143 3.22 14.59 13.95
CA LEU A 143 1.88 15.00 14.36
C LEU A 143 1.86 15.36 15.85
N ARG A 144 1.05 16.37 16.21
CA ARG A 144 0.74 16.75 17.59
C ARG A 144 -0.76 16.97 17.72
N SER A 145 -1.34 16.40 18.79
CA SER A 145 -2.68 16.75 19.23
C SER A 145 -2.67 18.17 19.78
N HIS A 146 -3.76 18.89 19.51
CA HIS A 146 -3.94 20.26 19.97
C HIS A 146 -4.12 20.37 21.50
#